data_AF-M1WKF9-F1
#
_entry.id   AF-M1WKF9-F1
#
_cell.length_a   1.000
_cell.length_b   1.000
_cell.length_c   1.000
_cell.angle_alpha   90.00
_cell.angle_beta   90.00
_cell.angle_gamma   90.00
#
_symmetry.space_group_name_H-M   'P 1'
#
loop_
_entity.id
_entity.type
_entity.pdbx_description
1 polymer ?
#
loop_
_entity_poly.entity_id
_entity_poly.type
_entity_poly.pdbx_seq_one_letter_code
_entity_poly.pdbx_strand_id
1 'polypeptide(L)'
;MGIKRLEELAAGMVLASDLKAEDGRLLFKSGTELEDRHLELLRRVGATQAEVEEDLGPLDEETLRDIEDYVRDFFLYVNPDFPPAVELFHFVLELTAKAVASGWELPDANTRRAANVEHMEDIFLKGMGSPEVIASHETELTSFPDIYFRIREILQDESASSEKIAQVVSTDMSLAAKLIKLVNSPLYGFPQSIDSISRAVTLVGAKELSTLALGISAINYFKDIPPELVDMGTFWRHSITCGVFSKILAGTQTGLSTERFFIAGLLHDVGRLIMFKKLPYASTEAMLFARENSIPLVEAENSIMDFNHTDISKALLAAWQFPQSLSDIINFHHNPMEFANSLEPAIVHIADNLANAMAISEGGMYVLPGIDEAAWELLGIAPSPFLEEAALQYQEQIDTIMSAFF
;
A
#
# COMPACT_ATOMS: atom_id res chain seq x y z
N MET A 1 -19.35 6.29 -3.80
CA MET A 1 -20.37 5.47 -3.11
C MET A 1 -21.11 6.36 -2.13
N GLY A 2 -22.43 6.32 -2.11
CA GLY A 2 -23.24 7.14 -1.20
C GLY A 2 -23.94 6.28 -0.16
N ILE A 3 -23.74 6.57 1.14
CA ILE A 3 -24.57 5.98 2.20
C ILE A 3 -25.95 6.63 2.09
N LYS A 4 -26.95 5.84 1.71
CA LYS A 4 -28.35 6.26 1.72
C LYS A 4 -29.09 5.62 2.89
N ARG A 5 -29.91 6.41 3.56
CA ARG A 5 -30.83 5.88 4.58
C ARG A 5 -31.87 4.99 3.91
N LEU A 6 -32.44 4.04 4.65
CA LEU A 6 -33.46 3.11 4.14
C LEU A 6 -34.61 3.83 3.41
N GLU A 7 -35.00 5.02 3.89
CA GLU A 7 -36.05 5.86 3.32
C GLU A 7 -35.66 6.52 1.98
N GLU A 8 -34.37 6.59 1.68
CA GLU A 8 -33.79 7.16 0.46
C GLU A 8 -33.47 6.07 -0.59
N LEU A 9 -33.61 4.78 -0.25
CA LEU A 9 -33.40 3.67 -1.18
C LEU A 9 -34.60 3.49 -2.11
N ALA A 10 -34.32 3.33 -3.41
CA ALA A 10 -35.31 3.12 -4.46
C ALA A 10 -34.98 1.92 -5.33
N ALA A 11 -35.99 1.39 -6.02
CA ALA A 11 -35.80 0.34 -7.01
C ALA A 11 -34.95 0.87 -8.17
N GLY A 12 -34.03 0.05 -8.68
CA GLY A 12 -33.03 0.42 -9.69
C GLY A 12 -31.71 0.93 -9.11
N MET A 13 -31.61 1.20 -7.80
CA MET A 13 -30.31 1.49 -7.17
C MET A 13 -29.49 0.20 -7.03
N VAL A 14 -28.18 0.27 -7.28
CA VAL A 14 -27.26 -0.88 -7.12
C VAL A 14 -26.55 -0.78 -5.79
N LEU A 15 -26.50 -1.88 -5.03
CA LEU A 15 -25.72 -1.93 -3.78
C LEU A 15 -24.22 -1.83 -4.07
N ALA A 16 -23.55 -0.87 -3.45
CA ALA A 16 -22.12 -0.66 -3.61
C ALA A 16 -21.28 -1.60 -2.72
N SER A 17 -21.87 -2.14 -1.64
CA SER A 17 -21.21 -3.08 -0.72
C SER A 17 -22.17 -4.16 -0.22
N ASP A 18 -21.61 -5.23 0.34
CA ASP A 18 -22.37 -6.35 0.92
C ASP A 18 -23.29 -5.86 2.06
N LEU A 19 -24.60 -5.99 1.88
CA LEU A 19 -25.58 -5.58 2.88
C LEU A 19 -25.83 -6.73 3.86
N LYS A 20 -25.43 -6.53 5.12
CA LYS A 20 -25.55 -7.52 6.20
C LYS A 20 -26.59 -7.08 7.25
N ALA A 21 -27.26 -8.03 7.87
CA ALA A 21 -28.13 -7.79 9.02
C ALA A 21 -27.32 -7.48 10.30
N GLU A 22 -27.97 -6.98 11.36
CA GLU A 22 -27.31 -6.70 12.66
C GLU A 22 -26.61 -7.92 13.27
N ASP A 23 -27.09 -9.14 12.96
CA ASP A 23 -26.50 -10.40 13.41
C ASP A 23 -25.30 -10.86 12.53
N GLY A 24 -24.88 -10.04 11.57
CA GLY A 24 -23.77 -10.31 10.65
C GLY A 24 -24.14 -11.17 9.44
N ARG A 25 -25.39 -11.61 9.31
CA ARG A 25 -25.84 -12.44 8.19
C ARG A 25 -25.94 -11.62 6.90
N LEU A 26 -25.33 -12.10 5.82
CA LEU A 26 -25.45 -11.50 4.49
C LEU A 26 -26.91 -11.52 4.00
N LEU A 27 -27.45 -10.35 3.68
CA LEU A 27 -28.78 -10.17 3.11
C LEU A 27 -28.69 -10.14 1.58
N PHE A 28 -27.82 -9.27 1.07
CA PHE A 28 -27.60 -9.06 -0.36
C PHE A 28 -26.12 -8.82 -0.63
N LYS A 29 -25.64 -9.25 -1.79
CA LYS A 29 -24.27 -8.99 -2.22
C LYS A 29 -24.12 -7.60 -2.84
N SER A 30 -22.91 -7.05 -2.82
CA SER A 30 -22.55 -5.94 -3.70
C SER A 30 -22.90 -6.24 -5.17
N GLY A 31 -23.24 -5.19 -5.93
CA GLY A 31 -23.72 -5.30 -7.31
C GLY A 31 -25.19 -5.75 -7.45
N THR A 32 -25.91 -5.98 -6.34
CA THR A 32 -27.34 -6.31 -6.41
C THR A 32 -28.15 -5.07 -6.75
N GLU A 33 -28.85 -5.09 -7.88
CA GLU A 33 -29.88 -4.10 -8.20
C GLU A 33 -31.10 -4.28 -7.26
N LEU A 34 -31.47 -3.21 -6.57
CA LEU A 34 -32.60 -3.21 -5.64
C LEU A 34 -33.90 -3.25 -6.44
N GLU A 35 -34.72 -4.26 -6.14
CA GLU A 35 -36.09 -4.37 -6.62
C GLU A 35 -37.04 -4.04 -5.46
N ASP A 36 -38.32 -3.80 -5.75
CA ASP A 36 -39.34 -3.54 -4.70
C ASP A 36 -39.36 -4.62 -3.62
N ARG A 37 -39.17 -5.90 -4.00
CA ARG A 37 -39.08 -7.03 -3.07
C ARG A 37 -37.88 -6.94 -2.11
N HIS A 38 -36.76 -6.36 -2.56
CA HIS A 38 -35.57 -6.17 -1.74
C HIS A 38 -35.82 -5.07 -0.71
N LEU A 39 -36.45 -3.96 -1.11
CA LEU A 39 -36.81 -2.85 -0.22
C LEU A 39 -37.81 -3.29 0.87
N GLU A 40 -38.79 -4.13 0.52
CA GLU A 40 -39.71 -4.73 1.50
C GLU A 40 -38.99 -5.60 2.53
N LEU A 41 -38.04 -6.43 2.08
CA LEU A 41 -37.22 -7.25 2.97
C LEU A 41 -36.41 -6.37 3.92
N LEU A 42 -35.76 -5.33 3.41
CA LEU A 42 -34.91 -4.41 4.19
C LEU A 42 -35.69 -3.68 5.28
N ARG A 43 -36.92 -3.25 4.99
CA ARG A 43 -37.84 -2.69 6.00
C ARG A 43 -38.20 -3.70 7.08
N ARG A 44 -38.36 -4.98 6.71
CA ARG A 44 -38.74 -6.05 7.64
C ARG A 44 -37.59 -6.48 8.55
N VAL A 45 -36.36 -6.46 8.06
CA VAL A 45 -35.16 -6.82 8.85
C VAL A 45 -34.59 -5.64 9.63
N GLY A 46 -35.12 -4.42 9.44
CA GLY A 46 -34.73 -3.24 10.21
C GLY A 46 -33.41 -2.60 9.76
N ALA A 47 -33.00 -2.77 8.50
CA ALA A 47 -31.81 -2.11 7.98
C ALA A 47 -31.99 -0.58 8.02
N THR A 48 -31.01 0.18 8.52
CA THR A 48 -31.11 1.64 8.70
C THR A 48 -30.55 2.42 7.51
N GLN A 49 -29.53 1.88 6.86
CA GLN A 49 -28.85 2.48 5.73
C GLN A 49 -28.23 1.39 4.84
N ALA A 50 -27.96 1.73 3.59
CA ALA A 50 -27.15 0.92 2.68
C ALA A 50 -26.27 1.84 1.83
N GLU A 51 -25.10 1.36 1.46
CA GLU A 51 -24.27 2.02 0.46
C GLU A 51 -24.77 1.64 -0.93
N VAL A 52 -25.06 2.64 -1.74
CA VAL A 52 -25.47 2.46 -3.13
C VAL A 52 -24.48 3.13 -4.07
N GLU A 53 -24.39 2.58 -5.27
CA GLU A 53 -23.73 3.25 -6.38
C GLU A 53 -24.52 4.53 -6.68
N GLU A 54 -23.82 5.65 -6.78
CA GLU A 54 -24.44 6.90 -7.18
C GLU A 54 -24.44 6.96 -8.71
N ASP A 55 -25.63 7.01 -9.31
CA ASP A 55 -25.79 7.38 -10.71
C ASP A 55 -25.60 8.90 -10.83
N LEU A 56 -24.34 9.31 -11.00
CA LEU A 56 -23.92 10.70 -11.05
C LEU A 56 -24.15 11.34 -12.43
N GLY A 57 -24.72 10.58 -13.38
CA GLY A 57 -24.88 10.99 -14.77
C GLY A 57 -23.54 11.04 -15.53
N PRO A 58 -23.58 11.21 -16.87
CA PRO A 58 -22.37 11.29 -17.67
C PRO A 58 -21.62 12.59 -17.41
N LEU A 59 -20.30 12.50 -17.25
CA LEU A 59 -19.40 13.66 -17.28
C LEU A 59 -19.44 14.31 -18.67
N ASP A 60 -19.27 15.63 -18.73
CA ASP A 60 -19.19 16.35 -20.01
C ASP A 60 -17.86 16.07 -20.75
N GLU A 61 -17.82 16.36 -22.06
CA GLU A 61 -16.66 16.08 -22.91
C GLU A 61 -15.40 16.90 -22.54
N GLU A 62 -15.54 18.05 -21.88
CA GLU A 62 -14.40 18.85 -21.43
C GLU A 62 -13.78 18.17 -20.20
N THR A 63 -14.60 17.85 -19.20
CA THR A 63 -14.18 17.12 -17.99
C THR A 63 -13.52 15.78 -18.33
N LEU A 64 -14.05 15.02 -19.29
CA LEU A 64 -13.44 13.75 -19.71
C LEU A 64 -12.05 13.93 -20.35
N ARG A 65 -11.84 15.01 -21.11
CA ARG A 65 -10.51 15.34 -21.68
C ARG A 65 -9.52 15.75 -20.61
N ASP A 66 -9.96 16.55 -19.64
CA ASP A 66 -9.11 16.96 -18.51
C ASP A 66 -8.68 15.76 -17.66
N ILE A 67 -9.58 14.79 -17.44
CA ILE A 67 -9.25 13.51 -16.78
C ILE A 67 -8.22 12.73 -17.59
N GLU A 68 -8.39 12.63 -18.91
CA GLU A 68 -7.47 11.90 -19.77
C GLU A 68 -6.06 12.50 -19.74
N ASP A 69 -5.96 13.83 -19.89
CA ASP A 69 -4.69 14.56 -19.82
C ASP A 69 -4.05 14.42 -18.43
N TYR A 70 -4.84 14.55 -17.37
CA TYR A 70 -4.37 14.36 -15.99
C TYR A 70 -3.77 12.96 -15.75
N VAL A 71 -4.47 11.89 -16.16
CA VAL A 71 -3.97 10.52 -15.96
C VAL A 71 -2.76 10.25 -16.86
N ARG A 72 -2.76 10.76 -18.10
CA ARG A 72 -1.68 10.56 -19.07
C ARG A 72 -0.32 11.03 -18.55
N ASP A 73 -0.28 12.14 -17.81
CA ASP A 73 0.95 12.66 -17.20
C ASP A 73 1.66 11.63 -16.32
N PHE A 74 0.91 10.77 -15.62
CA PHE A 74 1.47 9.75 -14.72
C PHE A 74 2.05 8.53 -15.44
N PHE A 75 1.70 8.33 -16.71
CA PHE A 75 2.15 7.20 -17.54
C PHE A 75 3.27 7.60 -18.51
N LEU A 76 3.79 8.82 -18.45
CA LEU A 76 4.83 9.32 -19.37
C LEU A 76 6.14 8.51 -19.34
N TYR A 77 6.42 7.80 -18.24
CA TYR A 77 7.60 6.94 -18.09
C TYR A 77 7.33 5.46 -18.40
N VAL A 78 6.17 5.13 -18.95
CA VAL A 78 5.72 3.76 -19.22
C VAL A 78 5.61 3.53 -20.73
N ASN A 79 5.94 2.32 -21.21
CA ASN A 79 5.69 1.94 -22.60
C ASN A 79 4.17 1.93 -22.89
N PRO A 80 3.64 2.86 -23.74
CA PRO A 80 2.21 2.97 -23.97
C PRO A 80 1.66 1.83 -24.84
N ASP A 81 2.51 1.06 -25.50
CA ASP A 81 2.11 -0.07 -26.34
C ASP A 81 2.08 -1.40 -25.55
N PHE A 82 2.50 -1.39 -24.28
CA PHE A 82 2.54 -2.57 -23.45
C PHE A 82 1.13 -2.90 -22.92
N PRO A 83 0.54 -4.09 -23.20
CA PRO A 83 -0.86 -4.36 -22.87
C PRO A 83 -1.23 -4.16 -21.39
N PRO A 84 -0.43 -4.61 -20.40
CA PRO A 84 -0.69 -4.31 -18.99
C PRO A 84 -0.68 -2.81 -18.66
N ALA A 85 0.16 -2.02 -19.32
CA ALA A 85 0.17 -0.57 -19.14
C ALA A 85 -1.11 0.08 -19.69
N VAL A 86 -1.57 -0.36 -20.86
CA VAL A 86 -2.82 0.12 -21.49
C VAL A 86 -4.03 -0.22 -20.61
N GLU A 87 -4.10 -1.46 -20.11
CA GLU A 87 -5.20 -1.91 -19.26
C GLU A 87 -5.21 -1.15 -17.92
N LEU A 88 -4.03 -0.95 -17.31
CA LEU A 88 -3.90 -0.14 -16.10
C LEU A 88 -4.28 1.33 -16.34
N PHE A 89 -3.89 1.91 -17.48
CA PHE A 89 -4.26 3.28 -17.86
C PHE A 89 -5.77 3.45 -17.96
N HIS A 90 -6.47 2.57 -18.69
CA HIS A 90 -7.94 2.60 -18.77
C HIS A 90 -8.60 2.40 -17.41
N PHE A 91 -8.07 1.49 -16.60
CA PHE A 91 -8.57 1.26 -15.26
C PHE A 91 -8.49 2.51 -14.37
N VAL A 92 -7.34 3.20 -14.39
CA VAL A 92 -7.15 4.46 -13.64
C VAL A 92 -8.02 5.58 -14.20
N LEU A 93 -8.25 5.65 -15.52
CA LEU A 93 -9.19 6.61 -16.11
C LEU A 93 -10.59 6.42 -15.54
N GLU A 94 -11.08 5.19 -15.47
CA GLU A 94 -12.40 4.88 -14.91
C GLU A 94 -12.50 5.24 -13.42
N LEU A 95 -11.46 4.93 -12.63
CA LEU A 95 -11.40 5.31 -11.22
C LEU A 95 -11.41 6.83 -11.03
N THR A 96 -10.62 7.53 -11.83
CA THR A 96 -10.52 9.01 -11.79
C THR A 96 -11.84 9.65 -12.19
N ALA A 97 -12.50 9.14 -13.24
CA ALA A 97 -13.82 9.60 -13.63
C ALA A 97 -14.87 9.37 -12.53
N LYS A 98 -14.86 8.21 -11.87
CA LYS A 98 -15.74 7.94 -10.71
C LYS A 98 -15.48 8.90 -9.55
N ALA A 99 -14.20 9.19 -9.25
CA ALA A 99 -13.83 10.14 -8.21
C ALA A 99 -14.31 11.56 -8.54
N VAL A 100 -14.06 12.04 -9.77
CA VAL A 100 -14.49 13.37 -10.22
C VAL A 100 -16.01 13.49 -10.23
N ALA A 101 -16.72 12.47 -10.73
CA ALA A 101 -18.17 12.44 -10.68
C ALA A 101 -18.70 12.53 -9.24
N SER A 102 -17.98 11.95 -8.26
CA SER A 102 -18.33 11.99 -6.84
C SER A 102 -17.95 13.32 -6.15
N GLY A 103 -17.50 14.32 -6.91
CA GLY A 103 -17.17 15.66 -6.42
C GLY A 103 -15.71 15.88 -6.05
N TRP A 104 -14.80 14.96 -6.38
CA TRP A 104 -13.36 15.21 -6.26
C TRP A 104 -12.90 16.15 -7.38
N GLU A 105 -12.07 17.15 -7.07
CA GLU A 105 -11.54 18.08 -8.06
C GLU A 105 -10.13 17.66 -8.48
N LEU A 106 -9.85 17.72 -9.78
CA LEU A 106 -8.52 17.42 -10.30
C LEU A 106 -7.48 18.42 -9.73
N PRO A 107 -6.35 17.95 -9.19
CA PRO A 107 -5.28 18.81 -8.72
C PRO A 107 -4.74 19.71 -9.83
N ASP A 108 -4.60 21.01 -9.57
CA ASP A 108 -3.96 21.94 -10.50
C ASP A 108 -2.42 21.82 -10.46
N ALA A 109 -1.73 22.35 -11.47
CA ALA A 109 -0.26 22.31 -11.53
C ALA A 109 0.44 23.02 -10.36
N ASN A 110 -0.21 23.96 -9.67
CA ASN A 110 0.34 24.66 -8.51
C ASN A 110 0.22 23.82 -7.23
N THR A 111 -0.83 23.02 -7.07
CA THR A 111 -0.99 22.09 -5.94
C THR A 111 0.08 21.00 -5.92
N ARG A 112 0.74 20.75 -7.06
CA ARG A 112 1.86 19.81 -7.18
C ARG A 112 3.22 20.40 -6.77
N ARG A 113 3.34 21.70 -6.48
CA ARG A 113 4.62 22.32 -6.05
C ARG A 113 4.77 22.29 -4.53
N ALA A 114 5.97 21.95 -4.04
CA ALA A 114 6.30 22.08 -2.62
C ALA A 114 6.36 23.58 -2.24
N ALA A 115 5.78 23.93 -1.09
CA ALA A 115 5.82 25.28 -0.54
C ALA A 115 6.42 25.24 0.88
N ASN A 116 7.17 26.28 1.26
CA ASN A 116 7.71 26.49 2.61
C ASN A 116 8.74 25.43 3.07
N VAL A 117 9.69 25.06 2.23
CA VAL A 117 10.77 24.09 2.54
C VAL A 117 12.18 24.72 2.50
N GLU A 118 12.23 26.04 2.25
CA GLU A 118 13.46 26.82 2.04
C GLU A 118 14.32 26.94 3.31
N HIS A 119 13.76 26.64 4.49
CA HIS A 119 14.44 26.66 5.79
C HIS A 119 15.01 25.29 6.21
N MET A 120 14.77 24.23 5.45
CA MET A 120 15.27 22.90 5.79
C MET A 120 16.76 22.79 5.45
N GLU A 121 17.54 22.22 6.38
CA GLU A 121 18.97 21.98 6.21
C GLU A 121 19.27 20.48 6.27
N ASP A 122 20.08 19.98 5.35
CA ASP A 122 20.54 18.59 5.36
C ASP A 122 21.54 18.34 6.50
N ILE A 123 21.42 17.18 7.15
CA ILE A 123 22.44 16.70 8.11
C ILE A 123 23.69 16.24 7.35
N PHE A 124 23.49 15.67 6.16
CA PHE A 124 24.53 15.22 5.25
C PHE A 124 24.43 16.00 3.94
N LEU A 125 25.45 16.81 3.63
CA LEU A 125 25.49 17.56 2.38
C LEU A 125 25.72 16.62 1.18
N LYS A 126 25.32 17.05 -0.02
CA LYS A 126 25.57 16.32 -1.27
C LYS A 126 27.04 15.90 -1.40
N GLY A 127 27.28 14.61 -1.61
CA GLY A 127 28.61 14.00 -1.68
C GLY A 127 29.29 13.74 -0.33
N MET A 128 28.66 14.07 0.80
CA MET A 128 29.16 13.83 2.15
C MET A 128 28.32 12.76 2.87
N GLY A 129 28.66 11.49 2.68
CA GLY A 129 28.04 10.35 3.39
C GLY A 129 27.53 9.30 2.42
N SER A 130 28.04 8.07 2.54
CA SER A 130 27.48 6.93 1.80
C SER A 130 26.15 6.49 2.42
N PRO A 131 25.32 5.72 1.71
CA PRO A 131 24.09 5.17 2.28
C PRO A 131 24.29 4.46 3.62
N GLU A 132 25.42 3.77 3.80
CA GLU A 132 25.80 3.11 5.06
C GLU A 132 26.07 4.11 6.19
N VAL A 133 26.72 5.24 5.90
CA VAL A 133 26.98 6.30 6.90
C VAL A 133 25.67 6.93 7.34
N ILE A 134 24.75 7.18 6.40
CA ILE A 134 23.47 7.81 6.68
C ILE A 134 22.58 6.88 7.51
N ALA A 135 22.50 5.61 7.13
CA ALA A 135 21.73 4.60 7.87
C ALA A 135 22.32 4.34 9.27
N SER A 136 23.65 4.21 9.38
CA SER A 136 24.31 3.98 10.67
C SER A 136 24.07 5.12 11.65
N HIS A 137 24.12 6.38 11.19
CA HIS A 137 23.83 7.54 12.01
C HIS A 137 22.42 7.51 12.62
N GLU A 138 21.40 6.98 11.93
CA GLU A 138 20.08 6.78 12.56
C GLU A 138 20.11 5.67 13.61
N THR A 139 20.71 4.52 13.28
CA THR A 139 20.75 3.36 14.18
C THR A 139 21.61 3.56 15.44
N GLU A 140 22.60 4.46 15.39
CA GLU A 140 23.39 4.88 16.55
C GLU A 140 22.61 5.81 17.49
N LEU A 141 21.69 6.62 16.94
CA LEU A 141 20.88 7.56 17.71
C LEU A 141 19.67 6.91 18.38
N THR A 142 19.09 5.90 17.74
CA THR A 142 17.88 5.22 18.24
C THR A 142 18.05 3.71 18.21
N SER A 143 17.98 3.09 19.39
CA SER A 143 17.96 1.64 19.53
C SER A 143 16.66 1.04 18.96
N PHE A 144 16.81 -0.04 18.19
CA PHE A 144 15.66 -0.77 17.66
C PHE A 144 14.88 -1.50 18.78
N PRO A 145 13.55 -1.71 18.65
CA PRO A 145 12.75 -2.29 19.72
C PRO A 145 13.20 -3.71 20.12
N ASP A 146 13.39 -3.98 21.41
CA ASP A 146 13.79 -5.32 21.93
C ASP A 146 12.86 -6.45 21.46
N ILE A 147 11.56 -6.14 21.31
CA ILE A 147 10.55 -7.09 20.84
C ILE A 147 10.88 -7.63 19.44
N TYR A 148 11.45 -6.81 18.56
CA TYR A 148 11.86 -7.24 17.23
C TYR A 148 12.94 -8.32 17.30
N PHE A 149 13.98 -8.13 18.13
CA PHE A 149 15.06 -9.09 18.25
C PHE A 149 14.56 -10.44 18.80
N ARG A 150 13.61 -10.40 19.74
CA ARG A 150 12.96 -11.60 20.29
C ARG A 150 12.10 -12.33 19.26
N ILE A 151 11.37 -11.60 18.40
CA ILE A 151 10.59 -12.20 17.30
C ILE A 151 11.51 -12.82 16.25
N ARG A 152 12.62 -12.14 15.94
CA ARG A 152 13.61 -12.63 14.98
C ARG A 152 14.27 -13.91 15.45
N GLU A 153 14.65 -14.00 16.73
CA GLU A 153 15.18 -15.23 17.33
C GLU A 153 14.21 -16.40 17.16
N ILE A 154 12.90 -16.16 17.37
CA ILE A 154 11.86 -17.15 17.13
C ILE A 154 11.77 -17.57 15.66
N LEU A 155 11.85 -16.63 14.72
CA LEU A 155 11.82 -16.93 13.29
C LEU A 155 13.02 -17.78 12.82
N GLN A 156 14.14 -17.70 13.53
CA GLN A 156 15.34 -18.49 13.27
C GLN A 156 15.33 -19.85 13.97
N ASP A 157 14.45 -20.06 14.95
CA ASP A 157 14.30 -21.31 15.68
C ASP A 157 13.18 -22.17 15.07
N GLU A 158 13.56 -23.14 14.24
CA GLU A 158 12.62 -24.10 13.63
C GLU A 158 11.87 -24.97 14.66
N SER A 159 12.33 -25.00 15.92
CA SER A 159 11.70 -25.75 17.02
C SER A 159 10.77 -24.91 17.90
N ALA A 160 10.64 -23.61 17.61
CA ALA A 160 9.80 -22.71 18.40
C ALA A 160 8.33 -23.14 18.38
N SER A 161 7.73 -23.33 19.56
CA SER A 161 6.32 -23.70 19.67
C SER A 161 5.40 -22.48 19.43
N SER A 162 4.21 -22.73 18.88
CA SER A 162 3.16 -21.72 18.69
C SER A 162 2.86 -20.92 19.96
N GLU A 163 2.90 -21.56 21.14
CA GLU A 163 2.69 -20.91 22.44
C GLU A 163 3.81 -19.93 22.76
N LYS A 164 5.07 -20.28 22.44
CA LYS A 164 6.20 -19.39 22.68
C LYS A 164 6.10 -18.12 21.84
N ILE A 165 5.68 -18.26 20.58
CA ILE A 165 5.44 -17.14 19.67
C ILE A 165 4.36 -16.23 20.21
N ALA A 166 3.20 -16.82 20.54
CA ALA A 166 2.09 -16.08 21.09
C ALA A 166 2.49 -15.33 22.37
N GLN A 167 3.29 -15.96 23.24
CA GLN A 167 3.79 -15.34 24.46
C GLN A 167 4.69 -14.13 24.16
N VAL A 168 5.64 -14.24 23.22
CA VAL A 168 6.55 -13.14 22.89
C VAL A 168 5.79 -11.96 22.28
N VAL A 169 4.96 -12.21 21.27
CA VAL A 169 4.15 -11.16 20.62
C VAL A 169 3.22 -10.48 21.63
N SER A 170 2.62 -11.24 22.55
CA SER A 170 1.73 -10.70 23.58
C SER A 170 2.43 -9.85 24.64
N THR A 171 3.78 -9.83 24.69
CA THR A 171 4.50 -8.94 25.62
C THR A 171 4.44 -7.47 25.20
N ASP A 172 4.14 -7.19 23.94
CA ASP A 172 3.91 -5.83 23.44
C ASP A 172 2.43 -5.67 23.10
N MET A 173 1.72 -4.90 23.93
CA MET A 173 0.27 -4.68 23.79
C MET A 173 -0.08 -3.93 22.51
N SER A 174 0.77 -2.99 22.08
CA SER A 174 0.55 -2.23 20.85
C SER A 174 0.67 -3.15 19.63
N LEU A 175 1.76 -3.92 19.56
CA LEU A 175 1.99 -4.89 18.51
C LEU A 175 0.87 -5.94 18.44
N ALA A 176 0.49 -6.51 19.58
CA ALA A 176 -0.59 -7.49 19.66
C ALA A 176 -1.92 -6.91 19.16
N ALA A 177 -2.26 -5.68 19.55
CA ALA A 177 -3.48 -5.01 19.09
C ALA A 177 -3.47 -4.77 17.57
N LYS A 178 -2.36 -4.26 17.01
CA LYS A 178 -2.22 -4.05 15.56
C LYS A 178 -2.34 -5.36 14.78
N LEU A 179 -1.69 -6.42 15.26
CA LEU A 179 -1.79 -7.76 14.66
C LEU A 179 -3.22 -8.29 14.69
N ILE A 180 -3.91 -8.20 15.83
CA ILE A 180 -5.30 -8.65 15.95
C ILE A 180 -6.22 -7.86 15.01
N LYS A 181 -6.05 -6.55 14.90
CA LYS A 181 -6.83 -5.75 13.94
C LYS A 181 -6.53 -6.15 12.50
N LEU A 182 -5.25 -6.34 12.14
CA LEU A 182 -4.84 -6.77 10.81
C LEU A 182 -5.43 -8.13 10.43
N VAL A 183 -5.33 -9.15 11.30
CA VAL A 183 -5.89 -10.49 11.01
C VAL A 183 -7.42 -10.51 11.00
N ASN A 184 -8.07 -9.52 11.60
CA ASN A 184 -9.53 -9.34 11.50
C ASN A 184 -9.96 -8.47 10.30
N SER A 185 -9.02 -7.90 9.54
CA SER A 185 -9.33 -7.12 8.35
C SER A 185 -9.90 -8.04 7.24
N PRO A 186 -10.65 -7.49 6.27
CA PRO A 186 -11.23 -8.32 5.21
C PRO A 186 -10.16 -9.04 4.37
N LEU A 187 -8.90 -8.59 4.41
CA LEU A 187 -7.72 -9.25 3.80
C LEU A 187 -7.57 -10.73 4.18
N TYR A 188 -7.98 -11.11 5.39
CA TYR A 188 -7.90 -12.50 5.87
C TYR A 188 -9.21 -13.26 5.76
N GLY A 189 -10.34 -12.56 5.59
CA GLY A 189 -11.65 -13.16 5.31
C GLY A 189 -12.16 -14.16 6.36
N PHE A 190 -11.69 -14.10 7.61
CA PHE A 190 -12.13 -15.06 8.64
C PHE A 190 -13.61 -14.88 9.00
N PRO A 191 -14.39 -15.97 9.12
CA PRO A 191 -15.84 -15.89 9.37
C PRO A 191 -16.20 -15.47 10.81
N GLN A 192 -15.25 -15.55 11.74
CA GLN A 192 -15.41 -15.14 13.13
C GLN A 192 -14.24 -14.25 13.54
N SER A 193 -14.55 -13.25 14.37
CA SER A 193 -13.52 -12.38 14.94
C SER A 193 -12.53 -13.18 15.79
N ILE A 194 -11.25 -12.86 15.62
CA ILE A 194 -10.12 -13.37 16.39
C ILE A 194 -9.86 -12.40 17.55
N ASP A 195 -9.88 -12.93 18.77
CA ASP A 195 -9.79 -12.16 20.02
C ASP A 195 -8.47 -12.37 20.78
N SER A 196 -7.58 -13.23 20.28
CA SER A 196 -6.34 -13.59 20.97
C SER A 196 -5.22 -13.95 20.01
N ILE A 197 -3.97 -13.65 20.41
CA ILE A 197 -2.77 -13.95 19.62
C ILE A 197 -2.62 -15.46 19.43
N SER A 198 -2.92 -16.28 20.44
CA SER A 198 -2.86 -17.74 20.32
C SER A 198 -3.82 -18.28 19.24
N ARG A 199 -5.02 -17.68 19.12
CA ARG A 199 -5.96 -18.03 18.05
C ARG A 199 -5.47 -17.54 16.70
N ALA A 200 -4.89 -16.33 16.62
CA ALA A 200 -4.25 -15.82 15.41
C ALA A 200 -3.12 -16.74 14.94
N VAL A 201 -2.24 -17.20 15.84
CA VAL A 201 -1.15 -18.15 15.53
C VAL A 201 -1.71 -19.46 14.97
N THR A 202 -2.79 -19.98 15.55
CA THR A 202 -3.43 -21.23 15.09
C THR A 202 -4.01 -21.10 13.68
N LEU A 203 -4.60 -19.94 13.34
CA LEU A 203 -5.31 -19.74 12.08
C LEU A 203 -4.40 -19.24 10.94
N VAL A 204 -3.49 -18.32 11.23
CA VAL A 204 -2.58 -17.70 10.25
C VAL A 204 -1.30 -18.51 10.10
N GLY A 205 -0.84 -19.15 11.16
CA GLY A 205 0.45 -19.83 11.21
C GLY A 205 1.48 -19.07 12.05
N ALA A 206 2.29 -19.84 12.76
CA ALA A 206 3.34 -19.36 13.64
C ALA A 206 4.39 -18.49 12.91
N LYS A 207 4.83 -18.94 11.74
CA LYS A 207 5.87 -18.28 10.95
C LYS A 207 5.34 -17.00 10.29
N GLU A 208 4.14 -17.09 9.74
CA GLU A 208 3.43 -16.01 9.07
C GLU A 208 3.12 -14.89 10.06
N LEU A 209 2.55 -15.20 11.23
CA LEU A 209 2.26 -14.20 12.25
C LEU A 209 3.55 -13.57 12.80
N SER A 210 4.62 -14.34 12.96
CA SER A 210 5.93 -13.80 13.38
C SER A 210 6.52 -12.87 12.33
N THR A 211 6.33 -13.16 11.04
CA THR A 211 6.76 -12.30 9.93
C THR A 211 6.01 -10.97 9.94
N LEU A 212 4.69 -11.01 10.14
CA LEU A 212 3.88 -9.79 10.31
C LEU A 212 4.34 -8.98 11.52
N ALA A 213 4.56 -9.66 12.66
CA ALA A 213 4.99 -9.03 13.89
C ALA A 213 6.36 -8.33 13.73
N LEU A 214 7.28 -8.96 12.98
CA LEU A 214 8.59 -8.41 12.65
C LEU A 214 8.46 -7.10 11.85
N GLY A 215 7.67 -7.09 10.78
CA GLY A 215 7.48 -5.91 9.93
C GLY A 215 6.73 -4.77 10.63
N ILE A 216 5.67 -5.08 11.40
CA ILE A 216 4.96 -4.07 12.20
C ILE A 216 5.89 -3.44 13.25
N SER A 217 6.78 -4.23 13.85
CA SER A 217 7.77 -3.72 14.80
C SER A 217 8.76 -2.76 14.12
N ALA A 218 9.13 -3.03 12.86
CA ALA A 218 10.01 -2.15 12.08
C ALA A 218 9.37 -0.80 11.76
N ILE A 219 8.07 -0.77 11.45
CA ILE A 219 7.33 0.48 11.19
C ILE A 219 7.26 1.36 12.43
N ASN A 220 7.05 0.76 13.61
CA ASN A 220 6.94 1.48 14.88
C ASN A 220 8.26 2.19 15.30
N TYR A 221 9.37 1.88 14.63
CA TYR A 221 10.64 2.59 14.80
C TYR A 221 10.57 4.02 14.28
N PHE A 222 9.85 4.25 13.18
CA PHE A 222 9.81 5.53 12.52
C PHE A 222 8.87 6.49 13.24
N LYS A 223 9.47 7.53 13.80
CA LYS A 223 8.83 8.66 14.45
C LYS A 223 9.54 9.94 14.03
N ASP A 224 8.87 11.06 14.22
CA ASP A 224 9.42 12.40 14.01
C ASP A 224 9.86 12.65 12.56
N ILE A 225 9.11 12.13 11.60
CA ILE A 225 9.26 12.52 10.18
C ILE A 225 8.73 13.95 10.01
N PRO A 226 9.46 14.87 9.36
CA PRO A 226 9.02 16.25 9.18
C PRO A 226 7.66 16.31 8.44
N PRO A 227 6.57 16.75 9.11
CA PRO A 227 5.24 16.76 8.50
C PRO A 227 5.10 17.79 7.38
N GLU A 228 5.99 18.78 7.34
CA GLU A 228 6.10 19.78 6.26
C GLU A 228 6.62 19.17 4.96
N LEU A 229 7.36 18.04 5.04
CA LEU A 229 7.96 17.39 3.89
C LEU A 229 7.06 16.32 3.28
N VAL A 230 6.44 15.50 4.13
CA VAL A 230 5.58 14.39 3.69
C VAL A 230 4.40 14.20 4.64
N ASP A 231 3.20 14.05 4.05
CA ASP A 231 2.05 13.56 4.81
C ASP A 231 2.24 12.06 5.09
N MET A 232 2.41 11.72 6.36
CA MET A 232 2.63 10.34 6.77
C MET A 232 1.41 9.44 6.55
N GLY A 233 0.20 10.00 6.51
CA GLY A 233 -1.00 9.25 6.15
C GLY A 233 -0.95 8.75 4.71
N THR A 234 -0.59 9.63 3.77
CA THR A 234 -0.38 9.30 2.35
C THR A 234 0.77 8.32 2.17
N PHE A 235 1.92 8.53 2.84
CA PHE A 235 3.07 7.61 2.76
C PHE A 235 2.70 6.19 3.20
N TRP A 236 2.01 6.07 4.34
CA TRP A 236 1.62 4.77 4.85
C TRP A 236 0.48 4.14 4.06
N ARG A 237 -0.43 4.93 3.50
CA ARG A 237 -1.44 4.45 2.56
C ARG A 237 -0.77 3.80 1.36
N HIS A 238 0.17 4.47 0.70
CA HIS A 238 0.96 3.89 -0.40
C HIS A 238 1.64 2.57 0.00
N SER A 239 2.34 2.58 1.13
CA SER A 239 3.07 1.39 1.63
C SER A 239 2.12 0.22 1.91
N ILE A 240 0.98 0.46 2.55
CA ILE A 240 -0.01 -0.58 2.84
C ILE A 240 -0.67 -1.07 1.56
N THR A 241 -1.02 -0.19 0.62
CA THR A 241 -1.56 -0.56 -0.69
C THR A 241 -0.58 -1.47 -1.44
N CYS A 242 0.70 -1.12 -1.48
CA CYS A 242 1.74 -1.97 -2.06
C CYS A 242 1.84 -3.31 -1.33
N GLY A 243 1.75 -3.34 0.00
CA GLY A 243 1.69 -4.57 0.79
C GLY A 243 0.49 -5.46 0.43
N VAL A 244 -0.71 -4.88 0.32
CA VAL A 244 -1.94 -5.60 -0.07
C VAL A 244 -1.78 -6.21 -1.47
N PHE A 245 -1.40 -5.42 -2.47
CA PHE A 245 -1.18 -5.93 -3.82
C PHE A 245 -0.07 -6.99 -3.87
N SER A 246 1.03 -6.80 -3.13
CA SER A 246 2.10 -7.79 -3.03
C SER A 246 1.59 -9.12 -2.48
N LYS A 247 0.72 -9.09 -1.45
CA LYS A 247 0.09 -10.29 -0.88
C LYS A 247 -0.82 -10.99 -1.88
N ILE A 248 -1.67 -10.23 -2.59
CA ILE A 248 -2.61 -10.75 -3.59
C ILE A 248 -1.83 -11.40 -4.74
N LEU A 249 -0.84 -10.69 -5.31
CA LEU A 249 0.03 -11.18 -6.36
C LEU A 249 0.78 -12.45 -5.95
N ALA A 250 1.36 -12.47 -4.73
CA ALA A 250 2.03 -13.67 -4.22
C ALA A 250 1.07 -14.87 -4.07
N GLY A 251 -0.21 -14.63 -3.77
CA GLY A 251 -1.25 -15.65 -3.68
C GLY A 251 -1.56 -16.32 -5.03
N THR A 252 -1.25 -15.67 -6.15
CA THR A 252 -1.37 -16.26 -7.50
C THR A 252 -0.24 -17.23 -7.82
N GLN A 253 0.83 -17.25 -7.02
CA GLN A 253 2.04 -18.01 -7.25
C GLN A 253 2.15 -19.20 -6.29
N THR A 254 2.59 -20.35 -6.81
CA THR A 254 2.68 -21.58 -6.00
C THR A 254 3.91 -21.57 -5.09
N GLY A 255 3.73 -21.90 -3.81
CA GLY A 255 4.83 -22.13 -2.88
C GLY A 255 5.40 -20.88 -2.21
N LEU A 256 4.74 -19.72 -2.39
CA LEU A 256 5.12 -18.47 -1.74
C LEU A 256 4.31 -18.23 -0.45
N SER A 257 4.98 -17.69 0.57
CA SER A 257 4.32 -17.23 1.81
C SER A 257 3.83 -15.79 1.61
N THR A 258 2.52 -15.59 1.52
CA THR A 258 1.94 -14.30 1.14
C THR A 258 2.21 -13.18 2.17
N GLU A 259 2.30 -13.50 3.45
CA GLU A 259 2.59 -12.56 4.54
C GLU A 259 3.98 -11.93 4.40
N ARG A 260 4.94 -12.69 3.85
CA ARG A 260 6.28 -12.17 3.53
C ARG A 260 6.19 -11.05 2.50
N PHE A 261 5.34 -11.22 1.47
CA PHE A 261 5.15 -10.21 0.43
C PHE A 261 4.36 -9.00 0.91
N PHE A 262 3.39 -9.20 1.82
CA PHE A 262 2.73 -8.09 2.49
C PHE A 262 3.76 -7.19 3.21
N ILE A 263 4.67 -7.79 3.97
CA ILE A 263 5.72 -7.02 4.68
C ILE A 263 6.76 -6.42 3.73
N ALA A 264 7.12 -7.12 2.64
CA ALA A 264 8.02 -6.56 1.65
C ALA A 264 7.42 -5.31 0.98
N GLY A 265 6.16 -5.37 0.53
CA GLY A 265 5.46 -4.21 -0.01
C GLY A 265 5.25 -3.10 1.03
N LEU A 266 4.98 -3.45 2.30
CA LEU A 266 4.84 -2.46 3.37
C LEU A 266 6.14 -1.71 3.72
N LEU A 267 7.30 -2.32 3.46
CA LEU A 267 8.62 -1.77 3.79
C LEU A 267 9.43 -1.37 2.56
N HIS A 268 8.87 -1.46 1.34
CA HIS A 268 9.63 -1.23 0.10
C HIS A 268 10.32 0.16 0.07
N ASP A 269 9.60 1.16 0.58
CA ASP A 269 10.02 2.56 0.60
C ASP A 269 10.65 3.02 1.92
N VAL A 270 10.97 2.09 2.84
CA VAL A 270 11.42 2.43 4.20
C VAL A 270 12.68 3.30 4.24
N GLY A 271 13.54 3.20 3.21
CA GLY A 271 14.70 4.06 3.07
C GLY A 271 14.36 5.55 2.92
N ARG A 272 13.21 5.89 2.32
CA ARG A 272 12.75 7.28 2.18
C ARG A 272 12.52 7.93 3.54
N LEU A 273 12.05 7.18 4.54
CA LEU A 273 11.85 7.72 5.89
C LEU A 273 13.17 8.18 6.53
N ILE A 274 14.27 7.48 6.25
CA ILE A 274 15.60 7.92 6.68
C ILE A 274 16.04 9.15 5.90
N MET A 275 15.82 9.16 4.58
CA MET A 275 16.15 10.30 3.73
C MET A 275 15.41 11.56 4.18
N PHE A 276 14.11 11.47 4.48
CA PHE A 276 13.33 12.61 5.00
C PHE A 276 13.86 13.15 6.34
N LYS A 277 14.40 12.29 7.21
CA LYS A 277 14.97 12.72 8.50
C LYS A 277 16.38 13.29 8.38
N LYS A 278 17.20 12.76 7.46
CA LYS A 278 18.64 13.04 7.39
C LYS A 278 19.03 13.97 6.25
N LEU A 279 18.23 13.98 5.19
CA LEU A 279 18.42 14.69 3.94
C LEU A 279 17.12 15.44 3.54
N PRO A 280 16.46 16.19 4.43
CA PRO A 280 15.18 16.81 4.12
C PRO A 280 15.24 17.78 2.92
N TYR A 281 16.34 18.51 2.74
CA TYR A 281 16.51 19.43 1.62
C TYR A 281 16.76 18.67 0.31
N ALA A 282 17.69 17.71 0.27
CA ALA A 282 17.92 16.91 -0.93
C ALA A 282 16.68 16.05 -1.30
N SER A 283 15.93 15.57 -0.31
CA SER A 283 14.66 14.86 -0.54
C SER A 283 13.62 15.79 -1.17
N THR A 284 13.52 17.03 -0.67
CA THR A 284 12.66 18.06 -1.26
C THR A 284 13.06 18.34 -2.71
N GLU A 285 14.35 18.53 -2.98
CA GLU A 285 14.88 18.78 -4.32
C GLU A 285 14.55 17.62 -5.26
N ALA A 286 14.72 16.37 -4.83
CA ALA A 286 14.34 15.19 -5.62
C ALA A 286 12.82 15.12 -5.89
N MET A 287 11.98 15.40 -4.90
CA MET A 287 10.52 15.42 -5.06
C MET A 287 10.06 16.49 -6.06
N LEU A 288 10.65 17.70 -5.98
CA LEU A 288 10.36 18.78 -6.93
C LEU A 288 10.87 18.44 -8.34
N PHE A 289 12.10 17.93 -8.44
CA PHE A 289 12.71 17.55 -9.71
C PHE A 289 11.90 16.45 -10.42
N ALA A 290 11.45 15.43 -9.68
CA ALA A 290 10.58 14.38 -10.21
C ALA A 290 9.31 14.94 -10.84
N ARG A 291 8.64 15.86 -10.16
CA ARG A 291 7.37 16.47 -10.60
C ARG A 291 7.55 17.40 -11.78
N GLU A 292 8.60 18.23 -11.78
CA GLU A 292 8.85 19.21 -12.85
C GLU A 292 9.31 18.56 -14.15
N ASN A 293 9.95 17.38 -14.07
CA ASN A 293 10.48 16.67 -15.23
C ASN A 293 9.66 15.42 -15.61
N SER A 294 8.57 15.14 -14.90
CA SER A 294 7.73 13.95 -15.11
C SER A 294 8.53 12.64 -15.13
N ILE A 295 9.45 12.48 -14.17
CA ILE A 295 10.25 11.26 -13.99
C ILE A 295 9.91 10.58 -12.67
N PRO A 296 10.15 9.26 -12.54
CA PRO A 296 9.97 8.56 -11.27
C PRO A 296 10.77 9.20 -10.14
N LEU A 297 10.22 9.14 -8.92
CA LEU A 297 10.93 9.67 -7.75
C LEU A 297 12.26 8.95 -7.51
N VAL A 298 12.35 7.64 -7.79
CA VAL A 298 13.62 6.89 -7.68
C VAL A 298 14.70 7.42 -8.64
N GLU A 299 14.33 7.83 -9.84
CA GLU A 299 15.26 8.42 -10.82
C GLU A 299 15.70 9.83 -10.42
N ALA A 300 14.78 10.60 -9.84
CA ALA A 300 15.11 11.90 -9.27
C ALA A 300 16.05 11.77 -8.06
N GLU A 301 15.80 10.79 -7.18
CA GLU A 301 16.70 10.49 -6.05
C GLU A 301 18.12 10.19 -6.55
N ASN A 302 18.27 9.29 -7.54
CA ASN A 302 19.55 8.99 -8.16
C ASN A 302 20.22 10.23 -8.75
N SER A 303 19.46 11.10 -9.43
CA SER A 303 19.98 12.31 -10.07
C SER A 303 20.44 13.39 -9.07
N ILE A 304 19.74 13.51 -7.94
CA ILE A 304 20.01 14.54 -6.93
C ILE A 304 21.07 14.07 -5.92
N MET A 305 21.02 12.81 -5.49
CA MET A 305 21.81 12.28 -4.37
C MET A 305 22.88 11.25 -4.77
N ASP A 306 22.93 10.81 -6.03
CA ASP A 306 23.80 9.72 -6.53
C ASP A 306 23.50 8.33 -5.93
N PHE A 307 22.41 8.20 -5.18
CA PHE A 307 21.84 6.96 -4.65
C PHE A 307 20.33 7.15 -4.46
N ASN A 308 19.61 6.06 -4.19
CA ASN A 308 18.17 6.10 -3.93
C ASN A 308 17.78 5.43 -2.60
N HIS A 309 16.49 5.43 -2.30
CA HIS A 309 15.96 4.85 -1.05
C HIS A 309 16.27 3.36 -0.87
N THR A 310 16.44 2.58 -1.95
CA THR A 310 16.79 1.15 -1.82
C THR A 310 18.22 0.97 -1.31
N ASP A 311 19.15 1.86 -1.65
CA ASP A 311 20.53 1.82 -1.13
C ASP A 311 20.56 2.09 0.38
N ILE A 312 19.76 3.07 0.83
CA ILE A 312 19.59 3.41 2.25
C ILE A 312 18.89 2.28 3.00
N SER A 313 17.82 1.74 2.43
CA SER A 313 17.06 0.62 3.00
C SER A 313 17.94 -0.62 3.17
N LYS A 314 18.76 -0.96 2.17
CA LYS A 314 19.71 -2.09 2.25
C LYS A 314 20.66 -1.96 3.44
N ALA A 315 21.25 -0.79 3.63
CA ALA A 315 22.13 -0.53 4.78
C ALA A 315 21.39 -0.59 6.12
N LEU A 316 20.18 -0.01 6.17
CA LEU A 316 19.33 -0.01 7.36
C LEU A 316 18.91 -1.43 7.77
N LEU A 317 18.38 -2.21 6.83
CA LEU A 317 17.92 -3.57 7.06
C LEU A 317 19.08 -4.49 7.45
N ALA A 318 20.28 -4.28 6.91
CA ALA A 318 21.49 -4.97 7.34
C ALA A 318 21.85 -4.65 8.80
N ALA A 319 21.78 -3.37 9.20
CA ALA A 319 22.03 -2.96 10.58
C ALA A 319 21.02 -3.57 11.57
N TRP A 320 19.76 -3.75 11.15
CA TRP A 320 18.74 -4.44 11.93
C TRP A 320 18.85 -5.97 11.88
N GLN A 321 19.79 -6.51 11.09
CA GLN A 321 19.90 -7.92 10.75
C GLN A 321 18.53 -8.49 10.33
N PHE A 322 17.82 -7.74 9.49
CA PHE A 322 16.56 -8.14 8.89
C PHE A 322 16.77 -9.37 8.01
N PRO A 323 15.78 -10.28 7.87
CA PRO A 323 15.95 -11.47 7.04
C PRO A 323 16.41 -11.10 5.63
N GLN A 324 17.57 -11.62 5.20
CA GLN A 324 18.18 -11.25 3.91
C GLN A 324 17.23 -11.48 2.74
N SER A 325 16.49 -12.59 2.77
CA SER A 325 15.52 -12.91 1.72
C SER A 325 14.41 -11.87 1.58
N LEU A 326 14.00 -11.19 2.66
CA LEU A 326 13.06 -10.07 2.58
C LEU A 326 13.74 -8.78 2.13
N SER A 327 14.95 -8.53 2.63
CA SER A 327 15.77 -7.38 2.24
C SER A 327 16.04 -7.37 0.73
N ASP A 328 16.30 -8.54 0.13
CA ASP A 328 16.50 -8.66 -1.32
C ASP A 328 15.23 -8.30 -2.10
N ILE A 329 14.06 -8.79 -1.68
CA ILE A 329 12.78 -8.40 -2.32
C ILE A 329 12.59 -6.87 -2.27
N ILE A 330 12.80 -6.29 -1.09
CA ILE A 330 12.64 -4.85 -0.85
C ILE A 330 13.62 -4.05 -1.71
N ASN A 331 14.89 -4.42 -1.79
CA ASN A 331 15.88 -3.55 -2.42
C ASN A 331 16.02 -3.74 -3.94
N PHE A 332 15.41 -4.80 -4.51
CA PHE A 332 15.40 -5.03 -5.96
C PHE A 332 14.05 -4.68 -6.62
N HIS A 333 13.08 -4.09 -5.91
CA HIS A 333 11.75 -3.84 -6.47
C HIS A 333 11.72 -2.85 -7.65
N HIS A 334 12.68 -1.91 -7.76
CA HIS A 334 12.79 -1.03 -8.95
C HIS A 334 13.48 -1.71 -10.13
N ASN A 335 14.29 -2.75 -9.89
CA ASN A 335 15.06 -3.45 -10.91
C ASN A 335 14.99 -4.98 -10.68
N PRO A 336 13.79 -5.59 -10.75
CA PRO A 336 13.58 -6.96 -10.29
C PRO A 336 14.39 -7.99 -11.09
N MET A 337 14.68 -7.72 -12.36
CA MET A 337 15.43 -8.61 -13.25
C MET A 337 16.94 -8.65 -12.95
N GLU A 338 17.47 -7.73 -12.15
CA GLU A 338 18.87 -7.77 -11.72
C GLU A 338 19.13 -8.77 -10.59
N PHE A 339 18.06 -9.25 -9.93
CA PHE A 339 18.17 -10.25 -8.87
C PHE A 339 18.05 -11.67 -9.42
N ALA A 340 18.88 -12.59 -8.93
CA ALA A 340 18.90 -13.98 -9.42
C ALA A 340 17.58 -14.73 -9.24
N ASN A 341 16.81 -14.39 -8.19
CA ASN A 341 15.45 -14.90 -7.99
C ASN A 341 14.42 -13.80 -8.31
N SER A 342 14.35 -13.39 -9.57
CA SER A 342 13.64 -12.18 -10.02
C SER A 342 12.14 -12.19 -9.75
N LEU A 343 11.52 -13.37 -9.55
CA LEU A 343 10.07 -13.50 -9.33
C LEU A 343 9.61 -12.76 -8.08
N GLU A 344 10.37 -12.86 -7.00
CA GLU A 344 9.96 -12.25 -5.73
C GLU A 344 9.99 -10.72 -5.74
N PRO A 345 11.07 -10.03 -6.17
CA PRO A 345 11.05 -8.58 -6.35
C PRO A 345 10.09 -8.15 -7.48
N ALA A 346 9.85 -8.97 -8.51
CA ALA A 346 8.87 -8.66 -9.56
C ALA A 346 7.44 -8.53 -9.01
N ILE A 347 7.08 -9.33 -7.99
CA ILE A 347 5.80 -9.19 -7.29
C ILE A 347 5.67 -7.80 -6.66
N VAL A 348 6.70 -7.34 -5.94
CA VAL A 348 6.67 -6.04 -5.28
C VAL A 348 6.77 -4.89 -6.30
N HIS A 349 7.53 -5.07 -7.38
CA HIS A 349 7.60 -4.13 -8.50
C HIS A 349 6.21 -3.85 -9.10
N ILE A 350 5.46 -4.91 -9.40
CA ILE A 350 4.11 -4.77 -9.95
C ILE A 350 3.19 -4.16 -8.89
N ALA A 351 3.27 -4.61 -7.64
CA ALA A 351 2.47 -4.05 -6.56
C ALA A 351 2.70 -2.56 -6.32
N ASP A 352 3.93 -2.08 -6.42
CA ASP A 352 4.28 -0.66 -6.29
C ASP A 352 3.70 0.17 -7.45
N ASN A 353 3.80 -0.33 -8.69
CA ASN A 353 3.14 0.30 -9.84
C ASN A 353 1.62 0.40 -9.64
N LEU A 354 0.97 -0.66 -9.15
CA LEU A 354 -0.46 -0.65 -8.86
C LEU A 354 -0.81 0.32 -7.73
N ALA A 355 0.00 0.40 -6.68
CA ALA A 355 -0.20 1.32 -5.57
C ALA A 355 -0.11 2.79 -6.02
N ASN A 356 0.91 3.13 -6.82
CA ASN A 356 1.03 4.45 -7.44
C ASN A 356 -0.15 4.75 -8.36
N ALA A 357 -0.59 3.76 -9.15
CA ALA A 357 -1.74 3.91 -10.04
C ALA A 357 -3.04 4.21 -9.28
N MET A 358 -3.29 3.53 -8.15
CA MET A 358 -4.48 3.79 -7.32
C MET A 358 -4.46 5.19 -6.70
N ALA A 359 -3.28 5.69 -6.35
CA ALA A 359 -3.13 7.02 -5.78
C ALA A 359 -3.48 8.14 -6.78
N ILE A 360 -3.47 7.89 -8.10
CA ILE A 360 -3.76 8.92 -9.11
C ILE A 360 -5.17 9.50 -8.92
N SER A 361 -6.17 8.66 -8.65
CA SER A 361 -7.55 9.10 -8.37
C SER A 361 -7.74 9.73 -6.98
N GLU A 362 -6.67 9.82 -6.19
CA GLU A 362 -6.65 10.41 -4.84
C GLU A 362 -5.65 11.61 -4.76
N GLY A 363 -5.16 12.09 -5.90
CA GLY A 363 -4.22 13.22 -5.98
C GLY A 363 -2.75 12.81 -6.04
N GLY A 364 -2.45 11.73 -6.76
CA GLY A 364 -1.11 11.19 -6.97
C GLY A 364 -0.05 12.26 -7.26
N MET A 365 1.17 12.02 -6.77
CA MET A 365 2.25 13.02 -6.80
C MET A 365 3.33 12.75 -7.84
N TYR A 366 3.54 11.49 -8.23
CA TYR A 366 4.67 11.08 -9.05
C TYR A 366 4.22 10.15 -10.16
N VAL A 367 4.88 10.24 -11.30
CA VAL A 367 4.69 9.27 -12.40
C VAL A 367 5.06 7.86 -11.95
N LEU A 368 4.52 6.86 -12.63
CA LEU A 368 4.81 5.46 -12.35
C LEU A 368 6.31 5.17 -12.47
N PRO A 369 6.89 4.33 -11.59
CA PRO A 369 8.33 4.02 -11.57
C PRO A 369 8.84 3.23 -12.78
N GLY A 370 7.95 2.91 -13.72
CA GLY A 370 8.22 2.09 -14.89
C GLY A 370 7.56 0.73 -14.72
N ILE A 371 6.94 0.24 -15.80
CA ILE A 371 6.33 -1.09 -15.84
C ILE A 371 7.27 -2.02 -16.59
N ASP A 372 7.97 -2.89 -15.87
CA ASP A 372 8.89 -3.87 -16.44
C ASP A 372 8.11 -5.01 -17.13
N GLU A 373 8.28 -5.12 -18.45
CA GLU A 373 7.59 -6.14 -19.25
C GLU A 373 7.98 -7.56 -18.84
N ALA A 374 9.26 -7.80 -18.54
CA ALA A 374 9.76 -9.10 -18.15
C ALA A 374 9.25 -9.50 -16.76
N ALA A 375 9.02 -8.53 -15.85
CA ALA A 375 8.35 -8.80 -14.57
C ALA A 375 6.93 -9.33 -14.76
N TRP A 376 6.14 -8.72 -15.65
CA TRP A 376 4.78 -9.18 -15.96
C TRP A 376 4.76 -10.53 -16.67
N GLU A 377 5.66 -10.75 -17.64
CA GLU A 377 5.82 -12.04 -18.31
C GLU A 377 6.20 -13.15 -17.31
N LEU A 378 7.07 -12.84 -16.36
CA LEU A 378 7.52 -13.77 -15.33
C LEU A 378 6.40 -14.19 -14.37
N LEU A 379 5.51 -13.26 -13.99
CA LEU A 379 4.35 -13.58 -13.15
C LEU A 379 3.26 -14.33 -13.93
N GLY A 380 3.17 -14.14 -15.24
CA GLY A 380 2.23 -14.84 -16.11
C GLY A 380 0.76 -14.50 -15.83
N ILE A 381 0.49 -13.32 -15.29
CA ILE A 381 -0.85 -12.86 -14.94
C ILE A 381 -1.48 -12.04 -16.08
N ALA A 382 -2.77 -12.27 -16.34
CA ALA A 382 -3.53 -11.43 -17.26
C ALA A 382 -3.98 -10.16 -16.51
N PRO A 383 -3.79 -8.94 -17.06
CA PRO A 383 -4.01 -7.72 -16.29
C PRO A 383 -5.50 -7.47 -15.97
N SER A 384 -6.40 -7.50 -16.94
CA SER A 384 -7.82 -7.10 -16.75
C SER A 384 -8.59 -7.85 -15.65
N PRO A 385 -8.62 -9.20 -15.59
CA PRO A 385 -9.35 -9.85 -14.50
C PRO A 385 -8.67 -9.61 -13.14
N PHE A 386 -7.35 -9.46 -13.14
CA PHE A 386 -6.60 -9.24 -11.92
C PHE A 386 -6.80 -7.82 -11.37
N LEU A 387 -6.72 -6.80 -12.22
CA LEU A 387 -6.84 -5.39 -11.85
C LEU A 387 -8.22 -5.08 -11.24
N GLU A 388 -9.29 -5.60 -11.84
CA GLU A 388 -10.65 -5.45 -11.33
C GLU A 388 -10.80 -6.07 -9.94
N GLU A 389 -10.36 -7.32 -9.77
CA GLU A 389 -10.44 -8.02 -8.49
C GLU A 389 -9.57 -7.36 -7.42
N ALA A 390 -8.33 -7.01 -7.77
CA ALA A 390 -7.37 -6.41 -6.86
C ALA A 390 -7.83 -5.01 -6.41
N ALA A 391 -8.44 -4.22 -7.29
CA ALA A 391 -8.94 -2.90 -6.94
C ALA A 391 -10.20 -2.94 -6.08
N LEU A 392 -11.12 -3.90 -6.32
CA LEU A 392 -12.23 -4.16 -5.41
C LEU A 392 -11.71 -4.52 -4.01
N GLN A 393 -10.74 -5.42 -3.93
CA GLN A 393 -10.10 -5.77 -2.67
C GLN A 393 -9.40 -4.57 -2.02
N TYR A 394 -8.73 -3.71 -2.78
CA TYR A 394 -8.14 -2.46 -2.28
C TYR A 394 -9.20 -1.54 -1.65
N GLN A 395 -10.26 -1.20 -2.39
CA GLN A 395 -11.30 -0.26 -1.96
C GLN A 395 -12.02 -0.73 -0.69
N GLU A 396 -12.31 -2.02 -0.57
CA GLU A 396 -13.00 -2.57 0.60
C GLU A 396 -12.12 -2.62 1.86
N GLN A 397 -10.80 -2.65 1.70
CA GLN A 397 -9.89 -3.06 2.78
C GLN A 397 -8.97 -1.96 3.26
N ILE A 398 -8.56 -1.04 2.39
CA ILE A 398 -7.45 -0.13 2.68
C ILE A 398 -7.68 0.70 3.94
N ASP A 399 -8.87 1.28 4.11
CA ASP A 399 -9.16 2.13 5.28
C ASP A 399 -9.23 1.32 6.57
N THR A 400 -9.75 0.09 6.50
CA THR A 400 -9.77 -0.83 7.64
C THR A 400 -8.35 -1.20 8.05
N ILE A 401 -7.48 -1.54 7.09
CA ILE A 401 -6.08 -1.87 7.35
C ILE A 401 -5.33 -0.63 7.86
N MET A 402 -5.53 0.55 7.27
CA MET A 402 -4.94 1.81 7.75
C MET A 402 -5.25 2.04 9.23
N SER A 403 -6.50 1.88 9.64
CA SER A 403 -6.94 2.01 11.06
C SER A 403 -6.36 0.95 12.01
N ALA A 404 -5.80 -0.14 11.46
CA ALA A 404 -5.09 -1.14 12.23
C ALA A 404 -3.68 -0.66 12.61
N PHE A 405 -3.07 0.21 11.81
CA PHE A 405 -1.69 0.65 11.99
C PHE A 405 -1.54 2.05 12.58
N PHE A 406 -2.42 3.00 12.21
CA PHE A 406 -2.28 4.43 12.48
C PHE A 406 -3.51 5.04 13.13
#